data_AF-A0A8X6MDK4-F1
#
_entry.id   AF-A0A8X6MDK4-F1
#
_cell.length_a   1.000
_cell.length_b   1.000
_cell.length_c   1.000
_cell.angle_alpha   90.00
_cell.angle_beta   90.00
_cell.angle_gamma   90.00
#
_symmetry.space_group_name_H-M   'P 1'
#
loop_
_entity.id
_entity.type
_entity.pdbx_description
1 polymer ?
#
loop_
_entity_poly.entity_id
_entity_poly.type
_entity_poly.pdbx_seq_one_letter_code
_entity_poly.pdbx_strand_id
1 'polypeptide(L)'
;MLRTFSRWTWCKKLSGHECHRILQNYSFNRSLNSENIEKFKEKISKGPSLSNFITNNPNLSAVNDTVDYPPYLTSENNASRKIYVETYGCQMNVSDTEIIYSILKNAGFEIVKDINDTDVIFIMTCAIREGAEQKIWNRLNYFKTVKRKHDVMHAHKLKIGVLGCMAERLKHKLIEKEKIVDIVAGPDSYKDLPNLLLLADEGQKAVNVMLSADETYADIMPVRINEMSKSAFVSIMRGCDNMCTYCIVPFTRGRERSRPVSSILDEIKYLSDQGIKEITLLGQNVNSYRDLSAGMNSEMVLSPGFKTVYKKRKGGLLFADLLDRVSDINPEIRIRFTSPHPKDFPDDVLHVINAKPNICKLLHMPAQSGNSEVLERMERGHTREAYLELIDHIRKIMPNVAFTSDFICGFCDETEEAHLDTLSLIKEVKYEFAFIFPYSMRQKTHAYYDLKDNVPEEVKKRRAEEAHSVFRDCALELHKKEIGKYHLIQVLGIHDCSSQVLKGKALYCTTLQEFYKNSFFQK
;
A
#
# COMPACT_ATOMS: atom_id res chain seq x y z
N MET A 1 -4.94 -6.94 43.79
CA MET A 1 -6.36 -7.08 44.22
C MET A 1 -7.04 -8.07 43.29
N LEU A 2 -7.22 -9.30 43.76
CA LEU A 2 -7.91 -10.40 43.08
C LEU A 2 -9.43 -10.24 43.21
N ARG A 3 -10.15 -10.80 42.22
CA ARG A 3 -11.61 -11.04 42.11
C ARG A 3 -12.43 -9.91 41.48
N THR A 4 -12.77 -10.09 40.18
CA THR A 4 -14.16 -10.24 39.69
C THR A 4 -14.16 -10.34 38.15
N PHE A 5 -13.77 -11.52 37.65
CA PHE A 5 -14.17 -11.99 36.32
C PHE A 5 -15.42 -12.88 36.49
N SER A 6 -16.25 -12.96 35.45
CA SER A 6 -17.40 -13.84 35.24
C SER A 6 -18.79 -13.30 35.63
N ARG A 7 -19.52 -12.76 34.65
CA ARG A 7 -20.98 -13.02 34.46
C ARG A 7 -21.59 -12.35 33.22
N TRP A 8 -20.97 -12.43 32.04
CA TRP A 8 -21.63 -11.99 30.80
C TRP A 8 -21.50 -13.03 29.68
N THR A 9 -21.90 -14.27 29.99
CA THR A 9 -22.25 -15.28 28.97
C THR A 9 -23.28 -16.23 29.56
N TRP A 10 -24.58 -15.95 29.35
CA TRP A 10 -25.65 -16.91 29.07
C TRP A 10 -27.01 -16.22 29.16
N CYS A 11 -27.66 -15.99 28.01
CA CYS A 11 -29.04 -16.37 27.75
C CYS A 11 -29.43 -15.98 26.32
N LYS A 12 -29.09 -16.85 25.36
CA LYS A 12 -29.93 -17.11 24.19
C LYS A 12 -31.16 -17.90 24.67
N LYS A 13 -32.34 -17.57 24.12
CA LYS A 13 -33.68 -18.12 24.39
C LYS A 13 -34.47 -17.42 25.51
N LEU A 14 -35.12 -16.31 25.17
CA LEU A 14 -36.44 -15.97 25.72
C LEU A 14 -37.35 -15.57 24.56
N SER A 15 -38.56 -16.12 24.57
CA SER A 15 -39.62 -15.99 23.57
C SER A 15 -40.27 -14.61 23.62
N GLY A 16 -40.86 -14.18 22.50
CA GLY A 16 -41.35 -12.82 22.24
C GLY A 16 -42.48 -12.26 23.14
N HIS A 17 -42.83 -12.93 24.25
CA HIS A 17 -43.90 -12.48 25.16
C HIS A 17 -43.43 -11.85 26.48
N GLU A 18 -42.14 -11.92 26.85
CA GLU A 18 -41.63 -11.25 28.07
C GLU A 18 -40.99 -9.86 27.82
N CYS A 19 -40.66 -9.51 26.57
CA CYS A 19 -40.16 -8.16 26.25
C CYS A 19 -41.24 -7.06 26.33
N HIS A 20 -42.53 -7.41 26.22
CA HIS A 20 -43.61 -6.41 26.24
C HIS A 20 -43.94 -5.87 27.64
N ARG A 21 -43.54 -6.56 28.71
CA ARG A 21 -43.90 -6.17 30.09
C ARG A 21 -42.87 -5.25 30.75
N ILE A 22 -41.63 -5.22 30.26
CA ILE A 22 -40.56 -4.33 30.77
C ILE A 22 -40.59 -2.94 30.12
N LEU A 23 -41.15 -2.83 28.91
CA LEU A 23 -41.24 -1.56 28.16
C LEU A 23 -42.48 -0.71 28.50
N GLN A 24 -43.45 -1.22 29.26
CA GLN A 24 -44.66 -0.46 29.64
C GLN A 24 -44.50 0.41 30.91
N ASN A 25 -43.39 0.30 31.65
CA ASN A 25 -43.17 1.07 32.89
C ASN A 25 -42.25 2.29 32.76
N TYR A 26 -41.79 2.64 31.55
CA TYR A 26 -41.09 3.90 31.30
C TYR A 26 -41.81 4.70 30.20
N SER A 27 -42.95 5.29 30.57
CA SER A 27 -43.55 6.37 29.80
C SER A 27 -42.68 7.62 29.92
N PHE A 28 -41.84 7.86 28.91
CA PHE A 28 -41.16 9.14 28.72
C PHE A 28 -42.17 10.19 28.25
N ASN A 29 -43.05 10.61 29.16
CA ASN A 29 -43.90 11.78 28.99
C ASN A 29 -43.17 12.99 29.57
N ARG A 30 -42.39 13.70 28.75
CA ARG A 30 -42.07 15.12 28.99
C ARG A 30 -42.02 15.85 27.66
N SER A 31 -43.05 16.65 27.40
CA SER A 31 -42.95 17.76 26.47
C SER A 31 -41.77 18.63 26.91
N LEU A 32 -40.80 18.80 26.01
CA LEU A 32 -39.71 19.76 26.20
C LEU A 32 -40.29 21.16 26.02
N ASN A 33 -40.71 21.79 27.13
CA ASN A 33 -41.06 23.21 27.14
C ASN A 33 -39.82 24.04 26.74
N SER A 34 -39.98 24.92 25.75
CA SER A 34 -38.94 25.84 25.26
C SER A 34 -38.28 26.67 26.37
N GLU A 35 -39.03 27.04 27.41
CA GLU A 35 -38.52 27.76 28.58
C GLU A 35 -37.43 26.99 29.37
N ASN A 36 -37.47 25.65 29.39
CA ASN A 36 -36.44 24.85 30.09
C ASN A 36 -35.12 24.81 29.33
N ILE A 37 -35.17 24.90 27.99
CA ILE A 37 -33.98 24.95 27.13
C ILE A 37 -33.33 26.34 27.23
N GLU A 38 -34.12 27.41 27.29
CA GLU A 38 -33.60 28.76 27.50
C GLU A 38 -32.97 28.95 28.87
N LYS A 39 -33.61 28.46 29.95
CA LYS A 39 -33.02 28.44 31.29
C LYS A 39 -31.72 27.62 31.37
N PHE A 40 -31.62 26.54 30.60
CA PHE A 40 -30.40 25.73 30.51
C PHE A 40 -29.29 26.46 29.75
N LYS A 41 -29.60 27.12 28.63
CA LYS A 41 -28.66 27.96 27.88
C LYS A 41 -28.18 29.16 28.70
N GLU A 42 -29.05 29.80 29.47
CA GLU A 42 -28.67 30.86 30.42
C GLU A 42 -27.70 30.34 31.49
N LYS A 43 -27.93 29.15 32.04
CA LYS A 43 -27.01 28.54 33.01
C LYS A 43 -25.63 28.22 32.42
N ILE A 44 -25.56 27.81 31.15
CA ILE A 44 -24.29 27.60 30.45
C ILE A 44 -23.58 28.94 30.20
N SER A 45 -24.32 29.99 29.81
CA SER A 45 -23.76 31.31 29.56
C SER A 45 -23.22 32.01 30.82
N LYS A 46 -23.74 31.65 31.99
CA LYS A 46 -23.27 32.13 33.32
C LYS A 46 -22.23 31.19 33.96
N GLY A 47 -21.84 30.12 33.26
CA GLY A 47 -20.81 29.19 33.72
C GLY A 47 -19.39 29.75 33.56
N PRO A 48 -18.40 29.20 34.28
CA PRO A 48 -17.01 29.65 34.15
C PRO A 48 -16.51 29.45 32.72
N SER A 49 -15.91 30.49 32.14
CA SER A 49 -15.28 30.41 30.82
C SER A 49 -13.97 29.62 30.89
N LEU A 50 -13.47 29.17 29.74
CA LEU A 50 -12.16 28.51 29.63
C LEU A 50 -11.05 29.34 30.29
N SER A 51 -11.15 30.68 30.22
CA SER A 51 -10.24 31.63 30.87
C SER A 51 -10.14 31.42 32.38
N ASN A 52 -11.25 31.10 33.06
CA ASN A 52 -11.29 30.87 34.51
C ASN A 52 -10.56 29.58 34.92
N PHE A 53 -10.46 28.60 34.02
CA PHE A 53 -9.70 27.37 34.24
C PHE A 53 -8.20 27.56 33.96
N ILE A 54 -7.87 28.49 33.05
CA ILE A 54 -6.48 28.84 32.70
C ILE A 54 -5.83 29.68 33.83
N THR A 55 -6.57 30.58 34.48
CA THR A 55 -6.03 31.43 35.57
C THR A 55 -5.70 30.68 36.86
N ASN A 56 -6.26 29.49 37.07
CA ASN A 56 -6.02 28.69 38.29
C ASN A 56 -4.83 27.73 38.18
N ASN A 57 -4.02 27.82 37.12
CA ASN A 57 -2.84 26.98 36.95
C ASN A 57 -1.58 27.86 36.82
N PRO A 58 -0.74 27.97 37.85
CA PRO A 58 0.46 28.81 37.80
C PRO A 58 1.58 28.27 36.89
N ASN A 59 1.36 27.14 36.19
CA ASN A 59 2.33 26.49 35.31
C ASN A 59 1.89 26.50 33.84
N LEU A 60 1.51 27.66 33.31
CA LEU A 60 1.41 27.90 31.86
C LEU A 60 2.63 28.69 31.38
N SER A 61 3.81 28.16 31.67
CA SER A 61 5.04 28.56 30.98
C SER A 61 5.12 27.81 29.65
N ALA A 62 5.19 28.59 28.56
CA ALA A 62 5.58 28.24 27.19
C ALA A 62 5.50 26.75 26.82
N VAL A 63 4.46 26.37 26.07
CA VAL A 63 4.43 25.10 25.33
C VAL A 63 5.51 25.21 24.26
N ASN A 64 6.69 24.66 24.54
CA ASN A 64 7.66 24.33 23.51
C ASN A 64 7.07 23.20 22.65
N ASP A 65 7.20 23.30 21.33
CA ASP A 65 6.82 22.27 20.34
C ASP A 65 7.71 21.01 20.41
N THR A 66 7.97 20.50 21.60
CA THR A 66 8.58 19.17 21.79
C THR A 66 7.45 18.17 21.90
N VAL A 67 7.36 17.26 20.92
CA VAL A 67 6.45 16.11 20.93
C VAL A 67 6.67 15.34 22.23
N ASP A 68 5.71 15.44 23.15
CA ASP A 68 5.81 14.87 24.49
C ASP A 68 5.61 13.35 24.40
N TYR A 69 6.70 12.59 24.48
CA TYR A 69 6.65 11.14 24.56
C TYR A 69 6.05 10.73 25.92
N PRO A 70 5.06 9.81 25.98
CA PRO A 70 4.56 9.29 27.24
C PRO A 70 5.70 8.92 28.20
N PRO A 71 5.60 9.22 29.51
CA PRO A 71 6.72 9.20 30.47
C PRO A 71 7.41 7.84 30.71
N TYR A 72 6.93 6.76 30.09
CA TYR A 72 7.57 5.44 30.09
C TYR A 72 8.44 5.17 28.84
N LEU A 73 8.48 6.08 27.87
CA LEU A 73 9.37 6.05 26.71
C LEU A 73 10.66 6.82 27.02
N THR A 74 11.31 6.49 28.15
CA THR A 74 12.65 7.03 28.41
C THR A 74 13.64 6.40 27.42
N SER A 75 14.27 7.26 26.62
CA SER A 75 15.27 6.90 25.59
C SER A 75 16.48 6.15 26.14
N GLU A 76 16.68 6.13 27.46
CA GLU A 76 17.86 5.58 28.13
C GLU A 76 17.97 4.05 28.02
N ASN A 77 16.87 3.31 27.83
CA ASN A 77 16.90 1.83 27.69
C ASN A 77 16.95 1.31 26.24
N ASN A 78 16.74 2.16 25.24
CA ASN A 78 16.69 1.73 23.82
C ASN A 78 18.00 1.97 23.06
N ALA A 79 18.88 2.83 23.57
CA ALA A 79 20.04 3.40 22.87
C ALA A 79 21.19 2.44 22.48
N SER A 80 20.95 1.12 22.47
CA SER A 80 21.97 0.12 22.09
C SER A 80 21.41 -1.14 21.42
N ARG A 81 20.09 -1.22 21.19
CA ARG A 81 19.48 -2.43 20.64
C ARG A 81 19.52 -2.43 19.12
N LYS A 82 19.98 -3.55 18.58
CA LYS A 82 20.17 -3.76 17.15
C LYS A 82 18.93 -4.40 16.52
N ILE A 83 18.52 -3.87 15.37
CA ILE A 83 17.33 -4.30 14.65
C ILE A 83 17.71 -4.74 13.24
N TYR A 84 17.28 -5.94 12.90
CA TYR A 84 17.34 -6.51 11.57
C TYR A 84 15.91 -6.59 10.99
N VAL A 85 15.70 -6.02 9.80
CA VAL A 85 14.42 -6.10 9.09
C VAL A 85 14.59 -6.84 7.77
N GLU A 86 13.83 -7.91 7.59
CA GLU A 86 13.81 -8.68 6.35
C GLU A 86 12.53 -8.41 5.57
N THR A 87 12.67 -7.91 4.34
CA THR A 87 11.53 -7.45 3.54
C THR A 87 11.13 -8.47 2.47
N TYR A 88 9.90 -8.95 2.54
CA TYR A 88 9.25 -9.81 1.57
C TYR A 88 7.99 -9.15 1.02
N GLY A 89 7.97 -8.86 -0.29
CA GLY A 89 6.75 -8.37 -0.90
C GLY A 89 6.93 -7.50 -2.13
N CYS A 90 6.18 -6.39 -2.15
CA CYS A 90 6.15 -5.43 -3.23
C CYS A 90 6.92 -4.14 -2.89
N GLN A 91 6.92 -3.19 -3.81
CA GLN A 91 7.54 -1.87 -3.69
C GLN A 91 7.00 -1.10 -2.47
N MET A 92 5.72 -1.25 -2.15
CA MET A 92 5.15 -0.66 -0.93
C MET A 92 5.78 -1.25 0.34
N ASN A 93 6.09 -2.55 0.38
CA ASN A 93 6.77 -3.12 1.54
C ASN A 93 8.20 -2.59 1.69
N VAL A 94 8.89 -2.26 0.59
CA VAL A 94 10.22 -1.62 0.65
C VAL A 94 10.10 -0.21 1.23
N SER A 95 9.14 0.59 0.75
CA SER A 95 8.87 1.94 1.30
C SER A 95 8.41 1.88 2.77
N ASP A 96 7.56 0.92 3.12
CA ASP A 96 7.11 0.69 4.50
C ASP A 96 8.30 0.35 5.42
N THR A 97 9.30 -0.39 4.93
CA THR A 97 10.55 -0.66 5.68
C THR A 97 11.39 0.61 5.88
N GLU A 98 11.48 1.51 4.89
CA GLU A 98 12.17 2.81 5.03
C GLU A 98 11.50 3.70 6.10
N ILE A 99 10.17 3.65 6.19
CA ILE A 99 9.39 4.33 7.24
C ILE A 99 9.68 3.72 8.62
N ILE A 100 9.65 2.39 8.73
CA ILE A 100 9.94 1.67 9.99
C ILE A 100 11.35 2.00 10.49
N TYR A 101 12.33 2.03 9.59
CA TYR A 101 13.69 2.45 9.92
C TYR A 101 13.74 3.86 10.49
N SER A 102 13.01 4.81 9.90
CA SER A 102 12.94 6.17 10.47
C SER A 102 12.33 6.17 11.88
N ILE A 103 11.23 5.43 12.10
CA ILE A 103 10.54 5.38 13.40
C ILE A 103 11.47 4.80 14.47
N LEU A 104 12.10 3.67 14.18
CA LEU A 104 12.95 2.95 15.13
C LEU A 104 14.26 3.70 15.40
N LYS A 105 14.87 4.32 14.37
CA LYS A 105 16.05 5.16 14.56
C LYS A 105 15.76 6.37 15.46
N ASN A 106 14.61 7.02 15.27
CA ASN A 106 14.18 8.12 16.14
C ASN A 106 13.89 7.66 17.58
N ALA A 107 13.47 6.40 17.77
CA ALA A 107 13.29 5.78 19.07
C ALA A 107 14.60 5.27 19.72
N GLY A 108 15.76 5.46 19.07
CA GLY A 108 17.08 5.13 19.61
C GLY A 108 17.65 3.77 19.20
N PHE A 109 17.00 3.03 18.31
CA PHE A 109 17.48 1.72 17.87
C PHE A 109 18.54 1.83 16.75
N GLU A 110 19.48 0.89 16.75
CA GLU A 110 20.49 0.74 15.70
C GLU A 110 20.02 -0.25 14.63
N ILE A 111 20.16 0.09 13.35
CA ILE A 111 19.77 -0.81 12.24
C ILE A 111 20.99 -1.57 11.75
N VAL A 112 20.91 -2.89 11.71
CA VAL A 112 21.99 -3.77 11.29
C VAL A 112 21.63 -4.59 10.05
N LYS A 113 22.67 -5.01 9.31
CA LYS A 113 22.54 -5.88 8.13
C LYS A 113 22.80 -7.35 8.43
N ASP A 114 23.53 -7.65 9.51
CA ASP A 114 23.79 -9.03 9.93
C ASP A 114 22.71 -9.48 10.90
N ILE A 115 22.12 -10.64 10.62
CA ILE A 115 21.10 -11.26 11.46
C ILE A 115 21.67 -11.86 12.74
N ASN A 116 22.98 -12.14 12.81
CA ASN A 116 23.59 -12.74 13.98
C ASN A 116 23.90 -11.70 15.08
N ASP A 117 23.91 -10.42 14.73
CA ASP A 117 24.23 -9.29 15.61
C ASP A 117 22.98 -8.41 15.82
N THR A 118 21.86 -9.01 16.24
CA THR A 118 20.57 -8.32 16.34
C THR A 118 19.80 -8.74 17.58
N ASP A 119 19.15 -7.79 18.24
CA ASP A 119 18.28 -8.02 19.41
C ASP A 119 16.80 -8.16 19.00
N VAL A 120 16.44 -7.61 17.84
CA VAL A 120 15.08 -7.65 17.29
C VAL A 120 15.13 -8.03 15.82
N ILE A 121 14.30 -8.99 15.42
CA ILE A 121 14.09 -9.38 14.03
C ILE A 121 12.66 -9.02 13.63
N PHE A 122 12.51 -8.19 12.61
CA PHE A 122 11.22 -7.96 11.96
C PHE A 122 11.19 -8.60 10.57
N ILE A 123 10.06 -9.23 10.25
CA ILE A 123 9.76 -9.70 8.91
C ILE A 123 8.66 -8.82 8.34
N MET A 124 8.97 -7.99 7.35
CA MET A 124 7.97 -7.26 6.59
C MET A 124 7.38 -8.19 5.53
N THR A 125 6.06 -8.40 5.57
CA THR A 125 5.38 -9.43 4.79
C THR A 125 4.30 -8.87 3.85
N CYS A 126 4.05 -9.62 2.77
CA CYS A 126 2.97 -9.38 1.82
C CYS A 126 1.89 -10.46 1.95
N ALA A 127 0.62 -10.09 1.78
CA ALA A 127 -0.52 -11.02 1.80
C ALA A 127 -1.00 -11.42 0.39
N ILE A 128 -0.43 -10.82 -0.66
CA ILE A 128 -1.03 -10.88 -2.00
C ILE A 128 -0.45 -12.04 -2.81
N ARG A 129 0.87 -12.27 -2.80
CA ARG A 129 1.50 -13.28 -3.68
C ARG A 129 1.26 -14.70 -3.19
N GLU A 130 0.97 -15.60 -4.12
CA GLU A 130 0.92 -17.04 -3.85
C GLU A 130 2.29 -17.55 -3.37
N GLY A 131 2.28 -18.50 -2.44
CA GLY A 131 3.51 -19.04 -1.83
C GLY A 131 4.25 -18.08 -0.89
N ALA A 132 3.82 -16.81 -0.76
CA ALA A 132 4.42 -15.87 0.19
C ALA A 132 4.27 -16.38 1.63
N GLU A 133 3.08 -16.89 1.98
CA GLU A 133 2.80 -17.44 3.31
C GLU A 133 3.73 -18.61 3.66
N GLN A 134 3.92 -19.58 2.75
CA GLN A 134 4.83 -20.72 2.99
C GLN A 134 6.28 -20.28 3.18
N LYS A 135 6.74 -19.29 2.42
CA LYS A 135 8.10 -18.73 2.58
C LYS A 135 8.29 -18.13 3.97
N ILE A 136 7.31 -17.39 4.48
CA ILE A 136 7.38 -16.81 5.83
C ILE A 136 7.36 -17.92 6.90
N TRP A 137 6.53 -18.96 6.76
CA TRP A 137 6.56 -20.09 7.70
C TRP A 137 7.93 -20.77 7.76
N ASN A 138 8.54 -21.02 6.60
CA ASN A 138 9.87 -21.60 6.52
C ASN A 138 10.92 -20.67 7.17
N ARG A 139 10.80 -19.35 6.96
CA ARG A 139 11.70 -18.36 7.53
C ARG A 139 11.56 -18.26 9.06
N LEU A 140 10.35 -18.29 9.60
CA LEU A 140 10.10 -18.35 11.04
C LEU A 140 10.70 -19.60 11.68
N ASN A 141 10.67 -20.75 11.00
CA ASN A 141 11.33 -21.96 11.47
C ASN A 141 12.85 -21.80 11.54
N TYR A 142 13.47 -21.14 10.56
CA TYR A 142 14.90 -20.81 10.62
C TYR A 142 15.21 -19.88 11.81
N PHE A 143 14.35 -18.90 12.07
CA PHE A 143 14.53 -18.00 13.21
C PHE A 143 14.37 -18.65 14.58
N LYS A 144 13.69 -19.80 14.69
CA LYS A 144 13.72 -20.61 15.92
C LYS A 144 15.14 -21.05 16.27
N THR A 145 15.94 -21.40 15.27
CA THR A 145 17.34 -21.78 15.47
C THR A 145 18.19 -20.58 15.86
N VAL A 146 17.97 -19.42 15.22
CA VAL A 146 18.67 -18.16 15.55
C VAL A 146 18.36 -17.71 16.98
N LYS A 147 17.08 -17.66 17.35
CA LYS A 147 16.62 -17.30 18.70
C LYS A 147 17.24 -18.17 19.79
N ARG A 148 17.28 -19.49 19.58
CA ARG A 148 17.91 -20.42 20.54
C ARG A 148 19.40 -20.15 20.75
N LYS A 149 20.14 -19.81 19.70
CA LYS A 149 21.57 -19.47 19.82
C LYS A 149 21.76 -18.12 20.52
N HIS A 150 21.00 -17.11 20.09
CA HIS A 150 21.06 -15.77 20.66
C HIS A 150 20.72 -15.77 22.16
N ASP A 151 19.60 -16.40 22.55
CA ASP A 151 19.12 -16.42 23.94
C ASP A 151 20.06 -17.18 24.89
N VAL A 152 20.99 -18.00 24.37
CA VAL A 152 22.04 -18.67 25.16
C VAL A 152 23.26 -17.74 25.34
N MET A 153 23.54 -16.88 24.37
CA MET A 153 24.74 -16.04 24.31
C MET A 153 24.54 -14.64 24.89
N HIS A 154 23.29 -14.15 24.96
CA HIS A 154 22.97 -12.77 25.32
C HIS A 154 22.00 -12.69 26.50
N ALA A 155 22.15 -11.65 27.33
CA ALA A 155 21.26 -11.39 28.45
C ALA A 155 19.84 -10.98 28.00
N HIS A 156 19.74 -10.31 26.85
CA HIS A 156 18.47 -9.92 26.25
C HIS A 156 17.94 -11.01 25.33
N LYS A 157 16.67 -11.36 25.50
CA LYS A 157 16.00 -12.34 24.64
C LYS A 157 15.68 -11.72 23.29
N LEU A 158 15.96 -12.47 22.23
CA LEU A 158 15.68 -12.06 20.86
C LEU A 158 14.17 -11.90 20.64
N LYS A 159 13.75 -10.73 20.17
CA LYS A 159 12.35 -10.47 19.84
C LYS A 159 12.10 -10.69 18.36
N ILE A 160 10.99 -11.35 18.03
CA ILE A 160 10.61 -11.61 16.63
C ILE A 160 9.24 -11.01 16.35
N GLY A 161 9.19 -10.12 15.36
CA GLY A 161 7.97 -9.49 14.89
C GLY A 161 7.63 -9.81 13.44
N VAL A 162 6.34 -9.97 13.16
CA VAL A 162 5.80 -10.11 11.80
C VAL A 162 4.97 -8.87 11.47
N LEU A 163 5.37 -8.16 10.42
CA LEU A 163 4.83 -6.86 10.03
C LEU A 163 4.14 -6.93 8.66
N GLY A 164 3.24 -5.99 8.38
CA GLY A 164 2.66 -5.79 7.05
C GLY A 164 1.35 -6.52 6.80
N CYS A 165 0.96 -6.69 5.53
CA CYS A 165 -0.40 -7.13 5.18
C CYS A 165 -0.71 -8.56 5.65
N MET A 166 0.29 -9.46 5.71
CA MET A 166 0.07 -10.84 6.18
C MET A 166 -0.19 -10.89 7.69
N ALA A 167 0.35 -9.93 8.44
CA ALA A 167 0.13 -9.80 9.88
C ALA A 167 -1.35 -9.59 10.22
N GLU A 168 -2.04 -8.71 9.46
CA GLU A 168 -3.50 -8.52 9.57
C GLU A 168 -4.26 -9.82 9.28
N ARG A 169 -3.88 -10.51 8.19
CA ARG A 169 -4.60 -11.69 7.71
C ARG A 169 -4.45 -12.90 8.64
N LEU A 170 -3.24 -13.13 9.15
CA LEU A 170 -2.86 -14.36 9.85
C LEU A 170 -2.67 -14.19 11.36
N LYS A 171 -3.11 -13.08 11.94
CA LYS A 171 -2.91 -12.76 13.37
C LYS A 171 -3.17 -13.94 14.31
N HIS A 172 -4.31 -14.63 14.18
CA HIS A 172 -4.66 -15.77 15.05
C HIS A 172 -3.69 -16.94 14.87
N LYS A 173 -3.36 -17.31 13.62
CA LYS A 173 -2.40 -18.39 13.34
C LYS A 173 -1.00 -18.04 13.85
N LEU A 174 -0.56 -16.80 13.67
CA LEU A 174 0.77 -16.34 14.13
C LEU A 174 0.86 -16.36 15.65
N ILE A 175 -0.18 -15.96 16.37
CA ILE A 175 -0.18 -15.91 17.83
C ILE A 175 -0.34 -17.31 18.44
N GLU A 176 -1.26 -18.12 17.90
CA GLU A 176 -1.63 -19.42 18.46
C GLU A 176 -0.66 -20.54 18.06
N LYS A 177 -0.32 -20.64 16.77
CA LYS A 177 0.55 -21.71 16.26
C LYS A 177 2.03 -21.40 16.46
N GLU A 178 2.43 -20.14 16.28
CA GLU A 178 3.83 -19.74 16.40
C GLU A 178 4.12 -19.03 17.73
N LYS A 179 4.48 -19.83 18.73
CA LYS A 179 4.90 -19.31 20.04
C LYS A 179 6.15 -18.41 20.00
N ILE A 180 6.88 -18.41 18.88
CA ILE A 180 8.10 -17.60 18.71
C ILE A 180 7.82 -16.13 18.37
N VAL A 181 6.66 -15.82 17.78
CA VAL A 181 6.32 -14.46 17.38
C VAL A 181 5.87 -13.68 18.61
N ASP A 182 6.64 -12.64 18.93
CA ASP A 182 6.41 -11.74 20.06
C ASP A 182 5.56 -10.53 19.64
N ILE A 183 5.73 -10.06 18.39
CA ILE A 183 5.09 -8.84 17.87
C ILE A 183 4.36 -9.12 16.55
N VAL A 184 3.15 -8.58 16.39
CA VAL A 184 2.40 -8.61 15.13
C VAL A 184 1.85 -7.22 14.84
N ALA A 185 2.33 -6.56 13.77
CA ALA A 185 1.89 -5.21 13.42
C ALA A 185 1.36 -5.11 11.98
N GLY A 186 0.20 -4.50 11.81
CA GLY A 186 -0.41 -4.22 10.51
C GLY A 186 0.23 -3.01 9.80
N PRO A 187 -0.18 -2.73 8.55
CA PRO A 187 0.39 -1.63 7.77
C PRO A 187 0.22 -0.23 8.39
N ASP A 188 -0.80 -0.01 9.21
CA ASP A 188 -1.15 1.30 9.77
C ASP A 188 -0.69 1.51 11.21
N SER A 189 0.09 0.57 11.79
CA SER A 189 0.49 0.61 13.20
C SER A 189 2.00 0.69 13.42
N TYR A 190 2.78 1.05 12.41
CA TYR A 190 4.24 1.13 12.52
C TYR A 190 4.72 2.18 13.54
N LYS A 191 3.97 3.28 13.74
CA LYS A 191 4.28 4.27 14.79
C LYS A 191 4.25 3.67 16.20
N ASP A 192 3.48 2.60 16.38
CA ASP A 192 3.32 1.91 17.66
C ASP A 192 4.42 0.86 17.90
N LEU A 193 5.31 0.60 16.94
CA LEU A 193 6.37 -0.40 17.08
C LEU A 193 7.25 -0.23 18.33
N PRO A 194 7.68 0.99 18.71
CA PRO A 194 8.41 1.19 19.96
C PRO A 194 7.63 0.73 21.19
N ASN A 195 6.33 1.02 21.27
CA ASN A 195 5.48 0.57 22.38
C ASN A 195 5.27 -0.95 22.36
N LEU A 196 5.05 -1.54 21.18
CA LEU A 196 4.89 -2.98 21.02
C LEU A 196 6.16 -3.75 21.44
N LEU A 197 7.34 -3.18 21.20
CA LEU A 197 8.61 -3.73 21.66
C LEU A 197 8.70 -3.73 23.19
N LEU A 198 8.32 -2.65 23.86
CA LEU A 198 8.30 -2.57 25.32
C LEU A 198 7.37 -3.63 25.93
N LEU A 199 6.14 -3.76 25.42
CA LEU A 199 5.21 -4.80 25.87
C LEU A 199 5.76 -6.21 25.64
N ALA A 200 6.46 -6.42 24.52
CA ALA A 200 7.13 -7.69 24.23
C ALA A 200 8.28 -7.98 25.18
N ASP A 201 9.01 -6.96 25.64
CA ASP A 201 10.09 -7.10 26.63
C ASP A 201 9.56 -7.49 28.01
N GLU A 202 8.38 -7.00 28.40
CA GLU A 202 7.65 -7.43 29.61
C GLU A 202 7.13 -8.88 29.53
N GLY A 203 7.32 -9.55 28.39
CA GLY A 203 6.93 -10.94 28.15
C GLY A 203 5.49 -11.10 27.66
N GLN A 204 4.81 -10.01 27.32
CA GLN A 204 3.49 -10.06 26.70
C GLN A 204 3.60 -10.22 25.19
N LYS A 205 2.62 -10.87 24.55
CA LYS A 205 2.53 -10.82 23.08
C LYS A 205 1.87 -9.52 22.67
N ALA A 206 2.55 -8.73 21.84
CA ALA A 206 2.10 -7.40 21.43
C ALA A 206 1.51 -7.45 20.01
N VAL A 207 0.25 -7.04 19.85
CA VAL A 207 -0.44 -7.15 18.56
C VAL A 207 -1.22 -5.87 18.28
N ASN A 208 -0.88 -5.20 17.18
CA ASN A 208 -1.64 -4.06 16.68
C ASN A 208 -1.81 -4.18 15.16
N VAL A 209 -2.98 -4.63 14.73
CA VAL A 209 -3.35 -4.76 13.30
C VAL A 209 -4.57 -3.89 12.95
N MET A 210 -4.87 -2.91 13.79
CA MET A 210 -6.01 -2.02 13.57
C MET A 210 -5.71 -1.11 12.38
N LEU A 211 -6.67 -1.06 11.45
CA LEU A 211 -6.60 -0.14 10.33
C LEU A 211 -7.03 1.24 10.81
N SER A 212 -6.20 2.25 10.54
CA SER A 212 -6.53 3.64 10.83
C SER A 212 -7.53 4.16 9.79
N ALA A 213 -8.19 5.29 10.03
CA ALA A 213 -8.93 6.02 8.99
C ALA A 213 -8.03 7.05 8.28
N ASP A 214 -6.99 7.54 8.96
CA ASP A 214 -6.28 8.77 8.57
C ASP A 214 -4.77 8.57 8.38
N GLU A 215 -4.20 7.44 8.83
CA GLU A 215 -2.75 7.25 8.84
C GLU A 215 -2.15 7.09 7.43
N THR A 216 -1.27 8.03 7.07
CA THR A 216 -0.57 8.10 5.78
C THR A 216 0.94 8.21 5.91
N TYR A 217 1.46 8.33 7.14
CA TYR A 217 2.87 8.58 7.46
C TYR A 217 3.43 9.88 6.87
N ALA A 218 2.57 10.87 6.63
CA ALA A 218 2.92 12.16 6.04
C ALA A 218 3.94 12.97 6.86
N ASP A 219 4.03 12.69 8.16
CA ASP A 219 4.89 13.32 9.15
C ASP A 219 6.26 12.64 9.30
N ILE A 220 6.52 11.56 8.55
CA ILE A 220 7.77 10.78 8.65
C ILE A 220 8.57 10.89 7.35
N MET A 221 9.81 11.36 7.46
CA MET A 221 10.78 11.32 6.36
C MET A 221 11.47 9.96 6.34
N PRO A 222 11.29 9.11 5.31
CA PRO A 222 11.84 7.76 5.31
C PRO A 222 13.37 7.72 5.29
N VAL A 223 13.97 6.74 5.98
CA VAL A 223 15.42 6.49 5.93
C VAL A 223 15.72 5.46 4.84
N ARG A 224 16.61 5.80 3.92
CA ARG A 224 16.93 4.98 2.75
C ARG A 224 17.67 3.69 3.12
N ILE A 225 17.18 2.55 2.63
CA ILE A 225 17.86 1.25 2.84
C ILE A 225 19.16 1.17 2.01
N ASN A 226 19.13 1.74 0.80
CA ASN A 226 20.25 1.74 -0.13
C ASN A 226 20.58 3.17 -0.58
N GLU A 227 21.56 3.78 0.09
CA GLU A 227 22.04 5.14 -0.19
C GLU A 227 22.65 5.27 -1.59
N MET A 228 23.17 4.17 -2.18
CA MET A 228 23.74 4.19 -3.53
C MET A 228 22.67 4.15 -4.63
N SER A 229 21.43 3.77 -4.31
CA SER A 229 20.36 3.67 -5.30
C SER A 229 19.95 5.05 -5.82
N LYS A 230 20.01 5.24 -7.13
CA LYS A 230 19.53 6.45 -7.82
C LYS A 230 18.02 6.45 -8.10
N SER A 231 17.30 5.41 -7.67
CA SER A 231 15.85 5.32 -7.73
C SER A 231 15.24 5.26 -6.33
N ALA A 232 14.14 5.99 -6.11
CA ALA A 232 13.40 6.04 -4.86
C ALA A 232 11.90 5.76 -5.04
N PHE A 233 11.28 5.28 -3.96
CA PHE A 233 9.86 4.99 -3.89
C PHE A 233 9.20 5.97 -2.93
N VAL A 234 8.19 6.71 -3.40
CA VAL A 234 7.47 7.70 -2.59
C VAL A 234 6.01 7.27 -2.49
N SER A 235 5.57 6.92 -1.28
CA SER A 235 4.17 6.57 -1.02
C SER A 235 3.32 7.83 -0.98
N ILE A 236 2.44 8.01 -1.98
CA ILE A 236 1.54 9.17 -2.08
C ILE A 236 0.16 8.89 -1.46
N MET A 237 -0.20 7.62 -1.31
CA MET A 237 -1.48 7.21 -0.75
C MET A 237 -1.47 5.77 -0.25
N ARG A 238 -2.46 5.42 0.57
CA ARG A 238 -2.64 4.08 1.13
C ARG A 238 -4.11 3.66 1.08
N GLY A 239 -4.32 2.36 1.01
CA GLY A 239 -5.67 1.76 0.95
C GLY A 239 -6.27 1.79 -0.47
N CYS A 240 -7.39 1.09 -0.65
CA CYS A 240 -8.07 0.98 -1.94
C CYS A 240 -9.59 0.91 -1.74
N ASP A 241 -10.33 1.72 -2.49
CA ASP A 241 -11.80 1.76 -2.47
C ASP A 241 -12.39 0.92 -3.61
N ASN A 242 -11.55 0.47 -4.57
CA ASN A 242 -11.93 -0.53 -5.57
C ASN A 242 -12.13 -1.89 -4.89
N MET A 243 -13.39 -2.23 -4.61
CA MET A 243 -13.81 -3.49 -3.99
C MET A 243 -13.83 -4.65 -5.00
N CYS A 244 -12.79 -4.81 -5.83
CA CYS A 244 -12.72 -5.90 -6.81
C CYS A 244 -12.85 -7.26 -6.12
N THR A 245 -13.61 -8.17 -6.72
CA THR A 245 -14.10 -9.37 -6.01
C THR A 245 -12.99 -10.31 -5.53
N TYR A 246 -11.86 -10.35 -6.23
CA TYR A 246 -10.67 -11.16 -5.90
C TYR A 246 -9.64 -10.44 -5.00
N CYS A 247 -9.82 -9.15 -4.73
CA CYS A 247 -8.80 -8.31 -4.12
C CYS A 247 -8.93 -8.26 -2.59
N ILE A 248 -7.83 -8.56 -1.89
CA ILE A 248 -7.76 -8.53 -0.42
C ILE A 248 -7.33 -7.17 0.14
N VAL A 249 -6.89 -6.26 -0.72
CA VAL A 249 -6.27 -4.98 -0.33
C VAL A 249 -7.19 -4.12 0.55
N PRO A 250 -8.48 -3.93 0.24
CA PRO A 250 -9.36 -3.10 1.07
C PRO A 250 -9.46 -3.59 2.52
N PHE A 251 -9.30 -4.89 2.76
CA PHE A 251 -9.37 -5.51 4.08
C PHE A 251 -8.03 -5.52 4.83
N THR A 252 -6.91 -5.35 4.13
CA THR A 252 -5.55 -5.42 4.71
C THR A 252 -4.86 -4.06 4.81
N ARG A 253 -5.32 -3.06 4.05
CA ARG A 253 -4.79 -1.69 4.06
C ARG A 253 -5.88 -0.62 4.25
N GLY A 254 -7.14 -1.02 4.34
CA GLY A 254 -8.26 -0.10 4.58
C GLY A 254 -8.68 0.72 3.36
N ARG A 255 -9.51 1.73 3.64
CA ARG A 255 -10.05 2.71 2.70
C ARG A 255 -8.97 3.61 2.13
N GLU A 256 -9.20 4.19 0.95
CA GLU A 256 -8.25 5.12 0.32
C GLU A 256 -8.02 6.36 1.19
N ARG A 257 -6.75 6.74 1.33
CA ARG A 257 -6.29 7.95 2.00
C ARG A 257 -5.04 8.47 1.32
N SER A 258 -5.10 9.72 0.89
CA SER A 258 -4.03 10.41 0.19
C SER A 258 -3.20 11.21 1.17
N ARG A 259 -1.89 11.22 0.97
CA ARG A 259 -0.97 12.09 1.68
C ARG A 259 -1.09 13.53 1.15
N PRO A 260 -0.98 14.56 2.00
CA PRO A 260 -1.00 15.95 1.54
C PRO A 260 0.07 16.24 0.49
N VAL A 261 -0.26 17.05 -0.52
CA VAL A 261 0.66 17.39 -1.63
C VAL A 261 1.94 17.99 -1.10
N SER A 262 1.86 18.94 -0.15
CA SER A 262 3.05 19.60 0.44
C SER A 262 4.07 18.59 0.96
N SER A 263 3.63 17.62 1.77
CA SER A 263 4.48 16.59 2.34
C SER A 263 5.14 15.71 1.27
N ILE A 264 4.44 15.42 0.17
CA ILE A 264 5.02 14.68 -0.96
C ILE A 264 6.09 15.52 -1.67
N LEU A 265 5.81 16.81 -1.92
CA LEU A 265 6.76 17.70 -2.58
C LEU A 265 8.03 17.90 -1.73
N ASP A 266 7.88 18.01 -0.41
CA ASP A 266 9.02 18.14 0.52
C ASP A 266 9.91 16.89 0.51
N GLU A 267 9.33 15.69 0.51
CA GLU A 267 10.11 14.44 0.40
C GLU A 267 10.81 14.34 -0.96
N ILE A 268 10.13 14.69 -2.05
CA ILE A 268 10.73 14.65 -3.39
C ILE A 268 11.85 15.66 -3.53
N LYS A 269 11.70 16.86 -2.97
CA LYS A 269 12.76 17.87 -2.92
C LYS A 269 13.96 17.36 -2.12
N TYR A 270 13.72 16.77 -0.94
CA TYR A 270 14.78 16.15 -0.15
C TYR A 270 15.52 15.06 -0.94
N LEU A 271 14.80 14.17 -1.63
CA LEU A 271 15.40 13.13 -2.47
C LEU A 271 16.17 13.71 -3.67
N SER A 272 15.66 14.80 -4.25
CA SER A 272 16.34 15.54 -5.31
C SER A 272 17.70 16.07 -4.84
N ASP A 273 17.75 16.66 -3.64
CA ASP A 273 18.97 17.20 -3.04
C ASP A 273 20.01 16.10 -2.73
N GLN A 274 19.55 14.86 -2.48
CA GLN A 274 20.41 13.68 -2.35
C GLN A 274 20.90 13.10 -3.70
N GLY A 275 20.54 13.74 -4.81
CA GLY A 275 20.95 13.34 -6.15
C GLY A 275 20.26 12.07 -6.67
N ILE A 276 19.02 11.82 -6.25
CA ILE A 276 18.13 10.82 -6.87
C ILE A 276 17.78 11.25 -8.31
N LYS A 277 17.65 10.27 -9.20
CA LYS A 277 17.39 10.50 -10.63
C LYS A 277 16.09 9.85 -11.13
N GLU A 278 15.46 9.01 -10.32
CA GLU A 278 14.18 8.40 -10.64
C GLU A 278 13.33 8.26 -9.37
N ILE A 279 12.07 8.69 -9.45
CA ILE A 279 11.08 8.58 -8.39
C ILE A 279 9.88 7.81 -8.92
N THR A 280 9.49 6.76 -8.21
CA THR A 280 8.25 6.03 -8.49
C THR A 280 7.24 6.32 -7.40
N LEU A 281 6.16 7.00 -7.76
CA LEU A 281 5.01 7.26 -6.89
C LEU A 281 4.26 5.95 -6.65
N LEU A 282 4.04 5.63 -5.38
CA LEU A 282 3.41 4.40 -4.94
C LEU A 282 2.05 4.65 -4.30
N GLY A 283 1.15 3.71 -4.54
CA GLY A 283 -0.19 3.63 -3.97
C GLY A 283 -0.83 2.31 -4.38
N GLN A 284 -1.99 2.00 -3.80
CA GLN A 284 -2.78 0.84 -4.26
C GLN A 284 -3.67 1.19 -5.46
N ASN A 285 -4.06 2.46 -5.59
CA ASN A 285 -4.74 3.04 -6.76
C ASN A 285 -4.23 4.46 -7.02
N VAL A 286 -3.00 4.61 -7.54
CA VAL A 286 -2.29 5.91 -7.55
C VAL A 286 -3.04 7.05 -8.22
N ASN A 287 -3.82 6.77 -9.27
CA ASN A 287 -4.53 7.79 -10.04
C ASN A 287 -5.93 8.12 -9.48
N SER A 288 -6.37 7.48 -8.38
CA SER A 288 -7.47 8.01 -7.55
C SER A 288 -7.01 8.98 -6.47
N TYR A 289 -5.72 9.36 -6.47
CA TYR A 289 -5.16 10.33 -5.55
C TYR A 289 -6.03 11.60 -5.46
N ARG A 290 -6.32 11.97 -4.22
CA ARG A 290 -7.13 13.15 -3.89
C ARG A 290 -6.71 13.72 -2.54
N ASP A 291 -6.10 14.89 -2.55
CA ASP A 291 -5.71 15.61 -1.34
C ASP A 291 -6.81 16.58 -0.90
N LEU A 292 -7.49 16.23 0.19
CA LEU A 292 -8.58 17.02 0.76
C LEU A 292 -8.11 18.21 1.62
N SER A 293 -6.81 18.31 1.92
CA SER A 293 -6.28 19.38 2.79
C SER A 293 -6.34 20.77 2.14
N ALA A 294 -6.33 20.84 0.81
CA ALA A 294 -6.16 22.09 0.06
C ALA A 294 -7.47 22.86 -0.26
N GLY A 295 -8.64 22.43 0.23
CA GLY A 295 -9.90 23.19 0.11
C GLY A 295 -10.42 23.46 -1.32
N MET A 296 -9.76 22.98 -2.37
CA MET A 296 -10.19 23.15 -3.77
C MET A 296 -11.39 22.26 -4.10
N ASN A 297 -12.27 22.68 -5.01
CA ASN A 297 -13.43 21.91 -5.43
C ASN A 297 -13.22 21.30 -6.82
N SER A 298 -12.32 20.33 -6.96
CA SER A 298 -12.12 19.59 -8.20
C SER A 298 -13.02 18.34 -8.25
N GLU A 299 -13.75 18.20 -9.35
CA GLU A 299 -14.56 17.01 -9.64
C GLU A 299 -13.73 15.97 -10.42
N MET A 300 -13.86 14.70 -10.05
CA MET A 300 -13.15 13.63 -10.76
C MET A 300 -14.03 13.05 -11.85
N VAL A 301 -13.54 13.25 -13.07
CA VAL A 301 -14.05 12.65 -14.30
C VAL A 301 -13.45 11.26 -14.43
N LEU A 302 -14.31 10.28 -14.71
CA LEU A 302 -13.87 8.91 -15.02
C LEU A 302 -13.67 8.80 -16.53
N SER A 303 -12.84 7.86 -16.96
CA SER A 303 -12.72 7.49 -18.37
C SER A 303 -14.10 7.09 -18.94
N PRO A 304 -14.42 7.45 -20.20
CA PRO A 304 -15.69 7.07 -20.83
C PRO A 304 -15.92 5.56 -20.81
N GLY A 305 -17.15 5.13 -20.52
CA GLY A 305 -17.49 3.71 -20.42
C GLY A 305 -17.15 3.04 -19.08
N PHE A 306 -16.52 3.75 -18.14
CA PHE A 306 -16.18 3.23 -16.82
C PHE A 306 -17.17 3.69 -15.74
N LYS A 307 -17.40 2.82 -14.76
CA LYS A 307 -18.24 3.05 -13.58
C LYS A 307 -17.44 2.79 -12.31
N THR A 308 -17.83 3.45 -11.22
CA THR A 308 -17.28 3.20 -9.90
C THR A 308 -18.35 2.64 -8.97
N VAL A 309 -17.97 1.68 -8.13
CA VAL A 309 -18.88 0.99 -7.19
C VAL A 309 -19.01 1.77 -5.87
N TYR A 310 -18.11 2.70 -5.59
CA TYR A 310 -18.09 3.50 -4.36
C TYR A 310 -18.46 4.97 -4.59
N LYS A 311 -18.92 5.61 -3.51
CA LYS A 311 -19.30 7.03 -3.50
C LYS A 311 -18.10 7.92 -3.84
N LYS A 312 -18.23 8.75 -4.88
CA LYS A 312 -17.22 9.74 -5.24
C LYS A 312 -17.03 10.75 -4.10
N ARG A 313 -15.77 10.99 -3.74
CA ARG A 313 -15.40 12.09 -2.84
C ARG A 313 -15.41 13.41 -3.64
N LYS A 314 -15.82 14.50 -2.99
CA LYS A 314 -15.87 15.84 -3.61
C LYS A 314 -14.71 16.69 -3.12
N GLY A 315 -14.13 17.50 -4.00
CA GLY A 315 -13.06 18.44 -3.69
C GLY A 315 -11.68 17.82 -3.43
N GLY A 316 -10.69 18.65 -3.20
CA GLY A 316 -9.27 18.30 -3.12
C GLY A 316 -8.52 18.38 -4.44
N LEU A 317 -7.19 18.40 -4.35
CA LEU A 317 -6.28 18.34 -5.50
C LEU A 317 -6.26 16.93 -6.08
N LEU A 318 -6.29 16.82 -7.40
CA LEU A 318 -6.34 15.54 -8.11
C LEU A 318 -4.93 15.02 -8.46
N PHE A 319 -4.89 13.79 -9.00
CA PHE A 319 -3.64 13.19 -9.43
C PHE A 319 -2.91 13.99 -10.53
N ALA A 320 -3.65 14.62 -11.45
CA ALA A 320 -3.06 15.48 -12.49
C ALA A 320 -2.30 16.67 -11.86
N ASP A 321 -2.89 17.32 -10.85
CA ASP A 321 -2.25 18.43 -10.12
C ASP A 321 -0.99 17.98 -9.38
N LEU A 322 -1.03 16.78 -8.77
CA LEU A 322 0.14 16.20 -8.11
C LEU A 322 1.25 15.91 -9.12
N LEU A 323 0.93 15.24 -10.24
CA LEU A 323 1.92 14.91 -11.26
C LEU A 323 2.59 16.16 -11.84
N ASP A 324 1.80 17.19 -12.13
CA ASP A 324 2.30 18.47 -12.64
C ASP A 324 3.29 19.11 -11.64
N ARG A 325 2.88 19.26 -10.37
CA ARG A 325 3.74 19.85 -9.33
C ARG A 325 4.99 19.04 -9.03
N VAL A 326 4.88 17.71 -9.01
CA VAL A 326 6.03 16.82 -8.79
C VAL A 326 7.02 16.92 -9.95
N SER A 327 6.52 17.04 -11.19
CA SER A 327 7.36 17.20 -12.38
C SER A 327 8.14 18.51 -12.40
N ASP A 328 7.63 19.56 -11.77
CA ASP A 328 8.27 20.88 -11.74
C ASP A 328 9.34 21.03 -10.66
N ILE A 329 9.46 20.10 -9.70
CA ILE A 329 10.50 20.16 -8.66
C ILE A 329 11.89 20.09 -9.28
N ASN A 330 12.11 19.12 -10.17
CA ASN A 330 13.39 18.92 -10.82
C ASN A 330 13.20 18.22 -12.19
N PRO A 331 13.41 18.93 -13.30
CA PRO A 331 13.31 18.37 -14.65
C PRO A 331 14.24 17.19 -14.93
N GLU A 332 15.34 17.05 -14.17
CA GLU A 332 16.32 15.97 -14.31
C GLU A 332 15.89 14.66 -13.63
N ILE A 333 14.79 14.67 -12.87
CA ILE A 333 14.28 13.48 -12.17
C ILE A 333 13.18 12.84 -12.99
N ARG A 334 13.37 11.56 -13.32
CA ARG A 334 12.34 10.76 -13.97
C ARG A 334 11.23 10.41 -12.99
N ILE A 335 9.99 10.65 -13.38
CA ILE A 335 8.81 10.32 -12.60
C ILE A 335 8.10 9.13 -13.21
N ARG A 336 7.80 8.16 -12.35
CA ARG A 336 6.98 6.99 -12.64
C ARG A 336 5.89 6.88 -11.60
N PHE A 337 4.88 6.08 -11.91
CA PHE A 337 3.87 5.65 -10.96
C PHE A 337 3.46 4.22 -11.30
N THR A 338 2.92 3.49 -10.33
CA THR A 338 2.50 2.10 -10.50
C THR A 338 1.15 1.86 -9.86
N SER A 339 0.48 0.77 -10.23
CA SER A 339 -0.84 0.41 -9.72
C SER A 339 -1.94 1.46 -9.94
N PRO A 340 -2.04 2.11 -11.11
CA PRO A 340 -3.22 2.88 -11.46
C PRO A 340 -4.41 1.98 -11.85
N HIS A 341 -5.61 2.54 -11.81
CA HIS A 341 -6.82 1.91 -12.33
C HIS A 341 -7.22 2.53 -13.70
N PRO A 342 -7.57 1.74 -14.73
CA PRO A 342 -7.92 2.27 -16.06
C PRO A 342 -9.03 3.34 -16.06
N LYS A 343 -10.02 3.21 -15.16
CA LYS A 343 -11.12 4.17 -14.98
C LYS A 343 -10.69 5.59 -14.58
N ASP A 344 -9.50 5.73 -13.99
CA ASP A 344 -9.00 6.96 -13.37
C ASP A 344 -7.96 7.65 -14.30
N PHE A 345 -8.14 7.55 -15.62
CA PHE A 345 -7.32 8.20 -16.66
C PHE A 345 -8.13 9.24 -17.47
N PRO A 346 -8.56 10.35 -16.86
CA PRO A 346 -9.14 11.46 -17.60
C PRO A 346 -8.09 12.16 -18.47
N ASP A 347 -8.57 12.93 -19.45
CA ASP A 347 -7.73 13.66 -20.41
C ASP A 347 -6.68 14.55 -19.72
N ASP A 348 -7.03 15.19 -18.60
CA ASP A 348 -6.10 16.03 -17.83
C ASP A 348 -4.82 15.28 -17.42
N VAL A 349 -4.97 14.03 -16.96
CA VAL A 349 -3.83 13.18 -16.58
C VAL A 349 -3.00 12.84 -17.81
N LEU A 350 -3.65 12.49 -18.93
CA LEU A 350 -2.97 12.13 -20.18
C LEU A 350 -2.22 13.32 -20.78
N HIS A 351 -2.79 14.52 -20.72
CA HIS A 351 -2.18 15.75 -21.20
C HIS A 351 -0.96 16.15 -20.36
N VAL A 352 -1.03 16.05 -19.02
CA VAL A 352 0.13 16.29 -18.14
C VAL A 352 1.27 15.31 -18.46
N ILE A 353 0.97 14.01 -18.58
CA ILE A 353 1.98 13.00 -18.92
C ILE A 353 2.60 13.26 -20.29
N ASN A 354 1.82 13.70 -21.28
CA ASN A 354 2.35 13.98 -22.61
C ASN A 354 3.22 15.25 -22.64
N ALA A 355 2.82 16.29 -21.89
CA ALA A 355 3.45 17.60 -21.89
C ALA A 355 4.79 17.62 -21.14
N LYS A 356 4.91 16.85 -20.05
CA LYS A 356 6.12 16.85 -19.21
C LYS A 356 7.13 15.80 -19.67
N PRO A 357 8.37 16.19 -20.07
CA PRO A 357 9.36 15.27 -20.63
C PRO A 357 9.97 14.31 -19.60
N ASN A 358 9.94 14.68 -18.31
CA ASN A 358 10.48 13.88 -17.21
C ASN A 358 9.46 12.86 -16.64
N ILE A 359 8.20 12.89 -17.09
CA ILE A 359 7.22 11.85 -16.77
C ILE A 359 7.34 10.71 -17.79
N CYS A 360 7.52 9.48 -17.31
CA CYS A 360 7.70 8.33 -18.19
C CYS A 360 6.39 8.00 -18.94
N LYS A 361 6.47 7.89 -20.27
CA LYS A 361 5.36 7.48 -21.16
C LYS A 361 5.14 5.96 -21.14
N LEU A 362 5.09 5.39 -19.93
CA LEU A 362 4.85 3.98 -19.66
C LEU A 362 3.65 3.88 -18.72
N LEU A 363 2.51 3.47 -19.24
CA LEU A 363 1.27 3.36 -18.47
C LEU A 363 1.02 1.90 -18.09
N HIS A 364 0.88 1.65 -16.80
CA HIS A 364 0.34 0.40 -16.33
C HIS A 364 -1.18 0.44 -16.44
N MET A 365 -1.79 -0.49 -17.16
CA MET A 365 -3.20 -0.52 -17.52
C MET A 365 -3.77 -1.90 -17.19
N PRO A 366 -3.95 -2.24 -15.90
CA PRO A 366 -4.32 -3.60 -15.49
C PRO A 366 -5.71 -3.96 -16.00
N ALA A 367 -5.76 -4.77 -17.07
CA ALA A 367 -7.00 -5.26 -17.67
C ALA A 367 -7.65 -6.34 -16.80
N GLN A 368 -6.85 -7.21 -16.20
CA GLN A 368 -7.23 -8.39 -15.41
C GLN A 368 -7.83 -9.53 -16.25
N SER A 369 -8.73 -9.23 -17.19
CA SER A 369 -9.27 -10.17 -18.17
C SER A 369 -9.60 -9.43 -19.48
N GLY A 370 -9.68 -10.15 -20.60
CA GLY A 370 -10.14 -9.60 -21.88
C GLY A 370 -11.60 -9.88 -22.21
N ASN A 371 -12.37 -10.48 -21.30
CA ASN A 371 -13.79 -10.80 -21.52
C ASN A 371 -14.70 -9.98 -20.59
N SER A 372 -15.73 -9.35 -21.17
CA SER A 372 -16.63 -8.43 -20.44
C SER A 372 -17.42 -9.11 -19.32
N GLU A 373 -17.84 -10.36 -19.48
CA GLU A 373 -18.57 -11.09 -18.42
C GLU A 373 -17.66 -11.45 -17.24
N VAL A 374 -16.41 -11.84 -17.53
CA VAL A 374 -15.40 -12.08 -16.48
C VAL A 374 -15.09 -10.77 -15.74
N LEU A 375 -14.94 -9.65 -16.46
CA LEU A 375 -14.71 -8.33 -15.88
C LEU A 375 -15.87 -7.87 -14.98
N GLU A 376 -17.11 -8.20 -15.35
CA GLU A 376 -18.29 -7.97 -14.52
C GLU A 376 -18.25 -8.78 -13.22
N ARG A 377 -17.96 -10.09 -13.29
CA ARG A 377 -17.78 -10.95 -12.09
C ARG A 377 -16.59 -10.51 -11.22
N MET A 378 -15.60 -9.86 -11.81
CA MET A 378 -14.47 -9.25 -11.11
C MET A 378 -14.79 -7.90 -10.45
N GLU A 379 -15.98 -7.34 -10.70
CA GLU A 379 -16.41 -5.99 -10.31
C GLU A 379 -15.44 -4.89 -10.80
N ARG A 380 -15.03 -4.97 -12.07
CA ARG A 380 -14.11 -3.98 -12.66
C ARG A 380 -14.80 -2.69 -13.12
N GLY A 381 -16.12 -2.72 -13.30
CA GLY A 381 -16.92 -1.55 -13.67
C GLY A 381 -16.69 -1.04 -15.10
N HIS A 382 -16.21 -1.90 -16.01
CA HIS A 382 -16.04 -1.60 -17.43
C HIS A 382 -16.10 -2.87 -18.27
N THR A 383 -16.31 -2.71 -19.58
CA THR A 383 -16.30 -3.80 -20.55
C THR A 383 -14.96 -3.83 -21.29
N ARG A 384 -14.72 -4.90 -22.06
CA ARG A 384 -13.57 -5.02 -22.95
C ARG A 384 -13.52 -3.87 -23.96
N GLU A 385 -14.66 -3.51 -24.53
CA GLU A 385 -14.78 -2.48 -25.58
C GLU A 385 -14.39 -1.11 -25.03
N ALA A 386 -14.91 -0.75 -23.85
CA ALA A 386 -14.54 0.50 -23.17
C ALA A 386 -13.03 0.56 -22.84
N TYR A 387 -12.42 -0.58 -22.50
CA TYR A 387 -10.98 -0.65 -22.28
C TYR A 387 -10.20 -0.42 -23.58
N LEU A 388 -10.59 -1.04 -24.69
CA LEU A 388 -9.96 -0.85 -26.00
C LEU A 388 -10.10 0.59 -26.50
N GLU A 389 -11.29 1.18 -26.35
CA GLU A 389 -11.54 2.60 -26.69
C GLU A 389 -10.62 3.53 -25.90
N LEU A 390 -10.41 3.26 -24.60
CA LEU A 390 -9.47 4.02 -23.78
C LEU A 390 -8.03 3.85 -24.27
N ILE A 391 -7.58 2.63 -24.60
CA ILE A 391 -6.24 2.39 -25.13
C ILE A 391 -6.02 3.17 -26.44
N ASP A 392 -6.99 3.15 -27.34
CA ASP A 392 -6.91 3.87 -28.61
C ASP A 392 -6.92 5.39 -28.41
N HIS A 393 -7.71 5.89 -27.46
CA HIS A 393 -7.70 7.30 -27.08
C HIS A 393 -6.35 7.75 -26.53
N ILE A 394 -5.74 6.95 -25.63
CA ILE A 394 -4.40 7.22 -25.11
C ILE A 394 -3.37 7.24 -26.23
N ARG A 395 -3.43 6.28 -27.18
CA ARG A 395 -2.51 6.24 -28.33
C ARG A 395 -2.66 7.46 -29.25
N LYS A 396 -3.87 8.01 -29.39
CA LYS A 396 -4.09 9.26 -30.15
C LYS A 396 -3.42 10.47 -29.50
N ILE A 397 -3.49 10.57 -28.17
CA ILE A 397 -2.85 11.67 -27.41
C ILE A 397 -1.33 11.45 -27.33
N MET A 398 -0.89 10.21 -27.13
CA MET A 398 0.51 9.81 -26.94
C MET A 398 0.87 8.64 -27.87
N PRO A 399 1.29 8.89 -29.12
CA PRO A 399 1.59 7.84 -30.08
C PRO A 399 2.73 6.87 -29.67
N ASN A 400 3.68 7.35 -28.87
CA ASN A 400 4.84 6.59 -28.41
C ASN A 400 4.67 6.04 -26.98
N VAL A 401 3.43 5.85 -26.52
CA VAL A 401 3.15 5.31 -25.19
C VAL A 401 3.41 3.81 -25.15
N ALA A 402 4.07 3.36 -24.09
CA ALA A 402 4.24 1.96 -23.77
C ALA A 402 3.17 1.52 -22.75
N PHE A 403 2.61 0.33 -22.92
CA PHE A 403 1.62 -0.24 -22.01
C PHE A 403 2.17 -1.44 -21.25
N THR A 404 1.80 -1.53 -19.97
CA THR A 404 1.99 -2.74 -19.18
C THR A 404 0.66 -3.16 -18.58
N SER A 405 0.46 -4.43 -18.21
CA SER A 405 -0.83 -4.89 -17.68
C SER A 405 -0.67 -6.05 -16.71
N ASP A 406 -1.77 -6.35 -16.03
CA ASP A 406 -1.94 -7.51 -15.15
C ASP A 406 -3.07 -8.38 -15.71
N PHE A 407 -2.89 -9.69 -15.71
CA PHE A 407 -3.90 -10.67 -16.12
C PHE A 407 -4.03 -11.78 -15.08
N ILE A 408 -5.28 -12.16 -14.81
CA ILE A 408 -5.65 -13.28 -13.96
C ILE A 408 -6.34 -14.32 -14.84
N CYS A 409 -5.70 -15.48 -15.01
CA CYS A 409 -6.21 -16.56 -15.84
C CYS A 409 -6.94 -17.61 -15.00
N GLY A 410 -8.09 -18.08 -15.51
CA GLY A 410 -8.91 -19.09 -14.85
C GLY A 410 -9.68 -18.56 -13.65
N PHE A 411 -10.24 -17.35 -13.76
CA PHE A 411 -11.15 -16.82 -12.75
C PHE A 411 -12.45 -17.65 -12.65
N CYS A 412 -13.25 -17.44 -11.61
CA CYS A 412 -14.51 -18.17 -11.41
C CYS A 412 -15.41 -18.08 -12.66
N ASP A 413 -15.91 -19.23 -13.10
CA ASP A 413 -16.74 -19.41 -14.29
C ASP A 413 -16.09 -18.96 -15.62
N GLU A 414 -14.76 -18.90 -15.71
CA GLU A 414 -14.08 -18.53 -16.95
C GLU A 414 -14.16 -19.66 -17.99
N THR A 415 -14.86 -19.41 -19.09
CA THR A 415 -15.02 -20.33 -20.23
C THR A 415 -13.80 -20.30 -21.15
N GLU A 416 -13.71 -21.25 -22.10
CA GLU A 416 -12.63 -21.24 -23.08
C GLU A 416 -12.74 -20.04 -24.04
N GLU A 417 -13.95 -19.63 -24.39
CA GLU A 417 -14.19 -18.41 -25.19
C GLU A 417 -13.67 -17.16 -24.48
N ALA A 418 -13.95 -17.02 -23.17
CA ALA A 418 -13.45 -15.90 -22.38
C ALA A 418 -11.91 -15.87 -22.26
N HIS A 419 -11.28 -17.05 -22.26
CA HIS A 419 -9.83 -17.15 -22.33
C HIS A 419 -9.29 -16.73 -23.70
N LEU A 420 -9.91 -17.18 -24.79
CA LEU A 420 -9.54 -16.74 -26.16
C LEU A 420 -9.69 -15.23 -26.34
N ASP A 421 -10.73 -14.63 -25.76
CA ASP A 421 -10.87 -13.17 -25.71
C ASP A 421 -9.69 -12.51 -24.97
N THR A 422 -9.26 -13.09 -23.86
CA THR A 422 -8.08 -12.56 -23.14
C THR A 422 -6.82 -12.62 -24.00
N LEU A 423 -6.61 -13.72 -24.75
CA LEU A 423 -5.49 -13.84 -25.69
C LEU A 423 -5.59 -12.83 -26.84
N SER A 424 -6.80 -12.58 -27.37
CA SER A 424 -7.01 -11.61 -28.45
C SER A 424 -6.73 -10.18 -27.97
N LEU A 425 -7.12 -9.83 -26.73
CA LEU A 425 -6.83 -8.52 -26.15
C LEU A 425 -5.31 -8.28 -26.03
N ILE A 426 -4.55 -9.30 -25.60
CA ILE A 426 -3.08 -9.21 -25.51
C ILE A 426 -2.46 -8.91 -26.88
N LYS A 427 -2.95 -9.58 -27.94
CA LYS A 427 -2.47 -9.38 -29.32
C LYS A 427 -2.82 -8.01 -29.88
N GLU A 428 -3.99 -7.47 -29.54
CA GLU A 428 -4.49 -6.19 -30.03
C GLU A 428 -3.80 -5.00 -29.35
N VAL A 429 -3.65 -5.04 -28.03
CA VAL A 429 -3.06 -3.94 -27.26
C VAL A 429 -1.54 -3.97 -27.30
N LYS A 430 -0.91 -5.15 -27.40
CA LYS A 430 0.56 -5.33 -27.41
C LYS A 430 1.24 -4.64 -26.23
N TYR A 431 1.37 -5.36 -25.13
CA TYR A 431 2.01 -4.86 -23.92
C TYR A 431 3.54 -5.07 -23.97
N GLU A 432 4.30 -4.08 -23.49
CA GLU A 432 5.76 -4.18 -23.28
C GLU A 432 6.09 -5.11 -22.12
N PHE A 433 5.22 -5.12 -21.11
CA PHE A 433 5.37 -5.97 -19.93
C PHE A 433 4.00 -6.38 -19.39
N ALA A 434 3.84 -7.65 -19.02
CA ALA A 434 2.61 -8.13 -18.42
C ALA A 434 2.87 -9.06 -17.23
N PHE A 435 2.16 -8.85 -16.14
CA PHE A 435 2.10 -9.81 -15.04
C PHE A 435 0.92 -10.74 -15.26
N ILE A 436 1.20 -11.99 -15.60
CA ILE A 436 0.16 -13.00 -15.89
C ILE A 436 0.25 -14.09 -14.81
N PHE A 437 -0.84 -14.28 -14.07
CA PHE A 437 -0.91 -15.25 -12.97
C PHE A 437 -2.18 -16.11 -13.05
N PRO A 438 -2.12 -17.39 -12.64
CA PRO A 438 -3.33 -18.16 -12.42
C PRO A 438 -4.14 -17.57 -11.26
N TYR A 439 -5.46 -17.70 -11.33
CA TYR A 439 -6.33 -17.25 -10.26
C TYR A 439 -6.14 -18.09 -8.99
N SER A 440 -5.79 -17.39 -7.90
CA SER A 440 -5.66 -17.97 -6.56
C SER A 440 -6.69 -17.34 -5.64
N MET A 441 -7.66 -18.14 -5.19
CA MET A 441 -8.72 -17.69 -4.28
C MET A 441 -8.15 -17.37 -2.90
N ARG A 442 -8.57 -16.23 -2.33
CA ARG A 442 -8.07 -15.75 -1.03
C ARG A 442 -9.22 -15.59 -0.04
N GLN A 443 -9.00 -16.02 1.20
CA GLN A 443 -9.95 -15.81 2.30
C GLN A 443 -10.25 -14.31 2.49
N LYS A 444 -11.48 -14.01 2.94
CA LYS A 444 -12.05 -12.67 3.14
C LYS A 444 -12.36 -11.87 1.86
N THR A 445 -12.08 -12.39 0.67
CA THR A 445 -12.47 -11.73 -0.59
C THR A 445 -13.95 -11.99 -0.91
N HIS A 446 -14.60 -11.12 -1.69
CA HIS A 446 -16.00 -11.35 -2.10
C HIS A 446 -16.12 -12.64 -2.91
N ALA A 447 -15.16 -12.90 -3.80
CA ALA A 447 -15.10 -14.14 -4.56
C ALA A 447 -15.02 -15.39 -3.66
N TYR A 448 -14.40 -15.31 -2.47
CA TYR A 448 -14.36 -16.43 -1.53
C TYR A 448 -15.71 -16.72 -0.86
N TYR A 449 -16.55 -15.71 -0.66
CA TYR A 449 -17.84 -15.87 -0.01
C TYR A 449 -18.97 -16.19 -1.00
N ASP A 450 -18.94 -15.55 -2.17
CA ASP A 450 -20.10 -15.46 -3.06
C ASP A 450 -19.87 -16.14 -4.42
N LEU A 451 -18.64 -16.52 -4.77
CA LEU A 451 -18.31 -17.25 -6.00
C LEU A 451 -17.74 -18.64 -5.70
N LYS A 452 -17.89 -19.54 -6.67
CA LYS A 452 -17.31 -20.88 -6.62
C LYS A 452 -16.10 -20.94 -7.54
N ASP A 453 -14.95 -21.32 -7.01
CA ASP A 453 -13.77 -21.63 -7.82
C ASP A 453 -13.98 -22.98 -8.53
N ASN A 454 -14.54 -22.94 -9.74
CA ASN A 454 -14.93 -24.10 -10.53
C ASN A 454 -14.00 -24.41 -11.70
N VAL A 455 -12.96 -23.59 -11.93
CA VAL A 455 -11.94 -23.86 -12.96
C VAL A 455 -10.85 -24.74 -12.35
N PRO A 456 -10.55 -25.92 -12.92
CA PRO A 456 -9.50 -26.80 -12.39
C PRO A 456 -8.11 -26.14 -12.44
N GLU A 457 -7.28 -26.42 -11.44
CA GLU A 457 -5.94 -25.83 -11.30
C GLU A 457 -5.05 -26.05 -12.54
N GLU A 458 -5.11 -27.24 -13.15
CA GLU A 458 -4.37 -27.54 -14.38
C GLU A 458 -4.83 -26.69 -15.57
N VAL A 459 -6.12 -26.34 -15.64
CA VAL A 459 -6.66 -25.44 -16.67
C VAL A 459 -6.16 -24.01 -16.44
N LYS A 460 -6.13 -23.54 -15.18
CA LYS A 460 -5.61 -22.21 -14.84
C LYS A 460 -4.15 -22.05 -15.25
N LYS A 461 -3.33 -23.06 -14.95
CA LYS A 461 -1.91 -23.09 -15.32
C LYS A 461 -1.71 -23.09 -16.84
N ARG A 462 -2.40 -23.99 -17.55
CA ARG A 462 -2.37 -24.05 -19.03
C ARG A 462 -2.72 -22.68 -19.63
N ARG A 463 -3.80 -22.05 -19.19
CA ARG A 463 -4.25 -20.74 -19.69
C ARG A 463 -3.23 -19.64 -19.40
N ALA A 464 -2.66 -19.62 -18.20
CA ALA A 464 -1.60 -18.67 -17.87
C ALA A 464 -0.36 -18.86 -18.76
N GLU A 465 0.05 -20.11 -19.05
CA GLU A 465 1.15 -20.42 -19.95
C GLU A 465 0.88 -20.00 -21.40
N GLU A 466 -0.33 -20.23 -21.91
CA GLU A 466 -0.76 -19.78 -23.23
C GLU A 466 -0.74 -18.24 -23.33
N ALA A 467 -1.27 -17.55 -22.31
CA ALA A 467 -1.23 -16.09 -22.25
C ALA A 467 0.21 -15.55 -22.16
N HIS A 468 1.09 -16.21 -21.40
CA HIS A 468 2.53 -15.90 -21.37
C HIS A 468 3.18 -16.06 -22.74
N SER A 469 2.86 -17.14 -23.46
CA SER A 469 3.39 -17.36 -24.82
C SER A 469 2.99 -16.23 -25.76
N VAL A 470 1.69 -15.92 -25.82
CA VAL A 470 1.15 -14.87 -26.70
C VAL A 470 1.74 -13.50 -26.34
N PHE A 471 1.86 -13.20 -25.04
CA PHE A 471 2.50 -11.97 -24.58
C PHE A 471 3.96 -11.89 -25.03
N ARG A 472 4.75 -12.96 -24.88
CA ARG A 472 6.17 -12.98 -25.27
C ARG A 472 6.36 -12.75 -26.76
N ASP A 473 5.49 -13.33 -27.60
CA ASP A 473 5.53 -13.12 -29.04
C ASP A 473 5.28 -11.65 -29.38
N CYS A 474 4.26 -11.04 -28.77
CA CYS A 474 3.96 -9.62 -28.96
C CYS A 474 5.08 -8.70 -28.45
N ALA A 475 5.63 -8.97 -27.27
CA ALA A 475 6.72 -8.20 -26.69
C ALA A 475 8.00 -8.31 -27.56
N LEU A 476 8.28 -9.48 -28.12
CA LEU A 476 9.39 -9.67 -29.04
C LEU A 476 9.22 -8.83 -30.32
N GLU A 477 8.02 -8.74 -30.87
CA GLU A 477 7.74 -7.86 -32.02
C GLU A 477 7.99 -6.38 -31.68
N LEU A 478 7.60 -5.94 -30.49
CA LEU A 478 7.83 -4.56 -30.03
C LEU A 478 9.34 -4.29 -29.86
N HIS A 479 10.05 -5.16 -29.13
CA HIS A 479 11.48 -5.01 -28.90
C HIS A 479 12.29 -5.02 -30.22
N LYS A 480 11.89 -5.82 -31.21
CA LYS A 480 12.54 -5.81 -32.54
C LYS A 480 12.43 -4.46 -33.24
N LYS A 481 11.36 -3.69 -33.01
CA LYS A 481 11.19 -2.34 -33.58
C LYS A 481 12.11 -1.31 -32.92
N GLU A 482 12.65 -1.59 -31.74
CA GLU A 482 13.58 -0.69 -31.04
C GLU A 482 15.04 -0.87 -31.51
N ILE A 483 15.34 -1.93 -32.27
CA ILE A 483 16.67 -2.15 -32.83
C ILE A 483 17.05 -0.99 -33.77
N GLY A 484 18.22 -0.39 -33.53
CA GLY A 484 18.74 0.73 -34.31
C GLY A 484 18.27 2.11 -33.85
N LYS A 485 17.45 2.20 -32.79
CA LYS A 485 17.04 3.47 -32.19
C LYS A 485 17.95 3.87 -31.02
N TYR A 486 18.02 5.18 -30.76
CA TYR A 486 18.74 5.73 -29.61
C TYR A 486 17.80 5.91 -28.43
N HIS A 487 18.28 5.53 -27.25
CA HIS A 487 17.49 5.55 -26.02
C HIS A 487 18.29 6.12 -24.86
N LEU A 488 17.64 6.96 -24.06
CA LEU A 488 18.25 7.51 -22.85
C LEU A 488 18.16 6.50 -21.71
N ILE A 489 19.31 6.05 -21.23
CA ILE A 489 19.44 5.00 -20.21
C ILE A 489 19.86 5.60 -18.87
N GLN A 490 19.18 5.20 -17.80
CA GLN A 490 19.66 5.43 -16.44
C GLN A 490 20.60 4.28 -16.08
N VAL A 491 21.87 4.59 -15.84
CA VAL A 491 22.87 3.61 -15.40
C VAL A 491 22.63 3.30 -13.93
N LEU A 492 22.46 2.02 -13.61
CA LEU A 492 22.22 1.51 -12.26
C LEU A 492 23.48 0.89 -11.65
N GLY A 493 24.41 0.43 -12.49
CA GLY A 493 25.66 -0.14 -12.04
C GLY A 493 26.48 -0.74 -13.17
N ILE A 494 27.59 -1.35 -12.79
CA ILE A 494 28.44 -2.15 -13.69
C ILE A 494 28.02 -3.61 -13.55
N HIS A 495 28.14 -4.39 -14.62
CA HIS A 495 27.87 -5.81 -14.59
C HIS A 495 28.88 -6.56 -13.71
N ASP A 496 28.42 -7.55 -12.95
CA ASP A 496 29.21 -8.20 -11.90
C ASP A 496 30.40 -8.99 -12.48
N CYS A 497 30.26 -9.47 -13.72
CA CYS A 497 31.29 -10.26 -14.41
C CYS A 497 32.11 -9.47 -15.45
N SER A 498 31.80 -8.19 -15.72
CA SER A 498 32.54 -7.42 -16.73
C SER A 498 32.45 -5.91 -16.47
N SER A 499 33.62 -5.27 -16.34
CA SER A 499 33.76 -3.82 -16.21
C SER A 499 33.41 -3.04 -17.48
N GLN A 500 33.24 -3.75 -18.60
CA GLN A 500 32.85 -3.18 -19.89
C GLN A 500 31.35 -3.22 -20.13
N VAL A 501 30.54 -3.82 -19.24
CA VAL A 501 29.08 -3.89 -19.39
C VAL A 501 28.41 -3.08 -18.27
N LEU A 502 27.48 -2.22 -18.64
CA LEU A 502 26.66 -1.41 -17.75
C LEU A 502 25.27 -2.02 -17.63
N LYS A 503 24.72 -2.03 -16.41
CA LYS A 503 23.33 -2.37 -16.11
C LYS A 503 22.53 -1.07 -16.05
N GLY A 504 21.42 -0.96 -16.76
CA GLY A 504 20.60 0.25 -16.77
C GLY A 504 19.15 0.05 -17.17
N LYS A 505 18.36 1.13 -17.15
CA LYS A 505 16.95 1.14 -17.56
C LYS A 505 16.63 2.30 -18.50
N ALA A 506 15.90 2.00 -19.56
CA ALA A 506 15.37 3.00 -20.49
C ALA A 506 14.13 3.72 -19.92
N LEU A 507 13.79 4.89 -20.44
CA LEU A 507 12.58 5.64 -20.04
C LEU A 507 11.28 4.85 -20.22
N TYR A 508 11.15 4.11 -21.32
CA TYR A 508 9.95 3.38 -21.70
C TYR A 508 9.99 1.88 -21.30
N CYS A 509 11.09 1.42 -20.70
CA CYS A 509 11.26 0.01 -20.33
C CYS A 509 11.44 -0.15 -18.81
N THR A 510 10.65 -1.04 -18.21
CA THR A 510 10.82 -1.47 -16.80
C THR A 510 11.94 -2.49 -16.62
N THR A 511 12.34 -3.15 -17.71
CA THR A 511 13.31 -4.25 -17.71
C THR A 511 14.74 -3.72 -17.65
N LEU A 512 15.57 -4.36 -16.83
CA LEU A 512 17.00 -4.10 -16.77
C LEU A 512 17.63 -4.50 -18.12
N GLN A 513 18.36 -3.57 -18.73
CA GLN A 513 19.09 -3.79 -19.97
C GLN A 513 20.59 -3.74 -19.70
N GLU A 514 21.34 -4.53 -20.45
CA GLU A 514 22.80 -4.60 -20.39
C GLU A 514 23.40 -3.95 -21.64
N PHE A 515 24.39 -3.09 -21.45
CA PHE A 515 24.99 -2.31 -22.54
C PHE A 515 26.51 -2.36 -22.46
N TYR A 516 27.19 -2.46 -23.60
CA TYR A 516 28.64 -2.30 -23.62
C TYR A 516 29.03 -0.83 -23.47
N LYS A 517 30.04 -0.55 -22.64
CA LYS A 517 30.57 0.79 -22.32
C LYS A 517 31.07 1.55 -23.55
N ASN A 518 31.36 0.86 -24.65
CA ASN A 518 31.81 1.47 -25.91
C ASN A 518 30.66 1.71 -26.91
N SER A 519 29.42 1.42 -26.54
CA SER A 519 28.23 1.67 -27.37
C SER A 519 27.71 3.08 -27.15
N PHE A 520 28.20 4.04 -27.94
CA PHE A 520 27.63 5.37 -28.17
C PHE A 520 27.30 6.23 -26.92
N PHE A 521 28.34 6.80 -26.31
CA PHE A 521 28.21 8.04 -25.55
C PHE A 521 28.36 9.23 -26.51
N GLN A 522 27.26 9.88 -26.92
CA GLN A 522 27.37 11.28 -27.35
C GLN A 522 27.39 12.15 -26.07
N LYS A 523 28.42 12.99 -26.00
CA LYS A 523 28.70 13.93 -24.90
C LYS A 523 27.52 14.83 -24.57
#